data_AF-A0A7J3I4S2-F1
#
_entry.id   AF-A0A7J3I4S2-F1
#
_cell.length_a   1.000
_cell.length_b   1.000
_cell.length_c   1.000
_cell.angle_alpha   90.00
_cell.angle_beta   90.00
_cell.angle_gamma   90.00
#
_symmetry.space_group_name_H-M   'P 1'
#
loop_
_entity.id
_entity.type
_entity.pdbx_description
1 polymer ?
#
loop_
_entity_poly.entity_id
_entity_poly.type
_entity_poly.pdbx_seq_one_letter_code
_entity_poly.pdbx_strand_id
1 'polypeptide(L)'
;VPIEDGSWCPVGLQKQVERSLEEIGVASAFPRPFCVLEERGTNDIIDLFIKKCKVGRPVVEVEIQGDLITKGRVLRTAPCGSTFYVMQQIKLTRIYRLNEKISEAHHAYPCTASMQYDKAIGDTYLHIGGYAIRKAVKDAIDKELTLQLKRREVSLVRKSVLTTPQARP
;
A
#
# COMPACT_ATOMS: atom_id res chain seq x y z
N VAL A 1 2.05 19.00 -0.76
CA VAL A 1 2.36 19.25 -2.18
C VAL A 1 2.80 17.93 -2.82
N PRO A 2 1.96 17.30 -3.64
CA PRO A 2 2.34 16.09 -4.36
C PRO A 2 3.39 16.41 -5.43
N ILE A 3 4.49 15.66 -5.45
CA ILE A 3 5.55 15.85 -6.45
C ILE A 3 5.61 14.59 -7.30
N GLU A 4 5.02 14.65 -8.49
CA GLU A 4 5.00 13.51 -9.43
C GLU A 4 6.11 13.60 -10.49
N ASP A 5 6.78 14.76 -10.58
CA ASP A 5 7.93 15.00 -11.43
C ASP A 5 8.94 15.89 -10.69
N GLY A 6 10.22 15.56 -10.77
CA GLY A 6 11.29 16.27 -10.07
C GLY A 6 11.43 17.73 -10.49
N SER A 7 11.07 18.06 -11.73
CA SER A 7 11.12 19.41 -12.27
C SER A 7 10.09 20.35 -11.63
N TRP A 8 8.96 19.83 -11.13
CA TRP A 8 7.90 20.65 -10.52
C TRP A 8 8.34 21.30 -9.21
N CYS A 9 9.20 20.60 -8.47
CA CYS A 9 9.70 21.07 -7.19
C CYS A 9 11.10 20.50 -6.97
N PRO A 10 12.17 21.22 -7.35
CA PRO A 10 13.53 20.83 -7.02
C PRO A 10 13.75 20.80 -5.50
N VAL A 11 14.72 20.01 -5.02
CA VAL A 11 14.97 19.83 -3.57
C VAL A 11 15.25 21.14 -2.85
N GLY A 12 15.98 22.07 -3.48
CA GLY A 12 16.23 23.40 -2.90
C GLY A 12 14.96 24.21 -2.71
N LEU A 13 14.07 24.23 -3.71
CA LEU A 13 12.79 24.90 -3.64
C LEU A 13 11.88 24.25 -2.59
N GLN A 14 11.83 22.91 -2.52
CA GLN A 14 11.09 22.20 -1.48
C GLN A 14 11.47 22.70 -0.09
N LYS A 15 12.78 22.73 0.23
CA LYS A 15 13.27 23.16 1.55
C LYS A 15 12.91 24.61 1.86
N GLN A 16 12.94 25.49 0.86
CA GLN A 16 12.56 26.90 1.04
C GLN A 16 11.06 27.01 1.36
N VAL A 17 10.22 26.33 0.59
CA VAL A 17 8.77 26.36 0.81
C VAL A 17 8.39 25.69 2.13
N GLU A 18 8.99 24.55 2.47
CA GLU A 18 8.78 23.88 3.77
C GLU A 18 9.08 24.84 4.93
N ARG A 19 10.23 25.53 4.89
CA ARG A 19 10.60 26.50 5.91
C ARG A 19 9.60 27.65 6.00
N SER A 20 9.25 28.26 4.87
CA SER A 20 8.30 29.39 4.87
C SER A 20 6.91 29.00 5.37
N LEU A 21 6.45 27.77 5.10
CA LEU A 21 5.18 27.26 5.62
C LEU A 21 5.27 26.98 7.13
N GLU A 22 6.40 26.43 7.60
CA GLU A 22 6.64 26.19 9.02
C GLU A 22 6.66 27.49 9.83
N GLU A 23 7.32 28.54 9.32
CA GLU A 23 7.40 29.87 9.96
C GLU A 23 6.03 30.50 10.23
N ILE A 24 5.03 30.20 9.40
CA ILE A 24 3.65 30.69 9.55
C ILE A 24 2.71 29.64 10.16
N GLY A 25 3.23 28.52 10.66
CA GLY A 25 2.46 27.47 11.33
C GLY A 25 1.57 26.64 10.40
N VAL A 26 1.88 26.59 9.10
CA VAL A 26 1.12 25.79 8.12
C VAL A 26 1.74 24.41 7.98
N ALA A 27 0.99 23.38 8.39
CA ALA A 27 1.40 22.00 8.22
C ALA A 27 1.56 21.64 6.72
N SER A 28 2.68 21.01 6.37
CA SER A 28 2.98 20.62 5.00
C SER A 28 3.62 19.24 4.91
N ALA A 29 3.56 18.66 3.70
CA ALA A 29 4.21 17.40 3.33
C ALA A 29 4.53 17.43 1.83
N PHE A 30 5.69 16.91 1.44
CA PHE A 30 6.17 16.91 0.06
C PHE A 30 6.52 15.48 -0.41
N PRO A 31 5.52 14.58 -0.50
CA PRO A 31 5.75 13.20 -0.91
C PRO A 31 6.21 13.12 -2.38
N ARG A 32 7.19 12.24 -2.65
CA ARG A 32 7.81 11.98 -3.95
C ARG A 32 7.75 10.49 -4.30
N PRO A 33 6.72 9.99 -5.02
CA PRO A 33 5.47 10.62 -5.47
C PRO A 33 4.40 10.70 -4.38
N PHE A 34 3.21 11.21 -4.68
CA PHE A 34 2.09 11.31 -3.74
C PHE A 34 1.65 9.95 -3.18
N CYS A 35 1.87 8.87 -3.95
CA CYS A 35 1.68 7.48 -3.53
C CYS A 35 2.54 7.05 -2.33
N VAL A 36 3.47 7.88 -1.83
CA VAL A 36 4.26 7.59 -0.62
C VAL A 36 3.86 8.42 0.59
N LEU A 37 2.78 9.20 0.49
CA LEU A 37 2.26 9.93 1.65
C LEU A 37 1.80 8.94 2.73
N GLU A 38 2.34 9.07 3.94
CA GLU A 38 2.00 8.26 5.11
C GLU A 38 1.73 9.10 6.34
N GLU A 39 1.02 8.49 7.29
CA GLU A 39 0.80 9.07 8.61
C GLU A 39 2.13 9.19 9.35
N ARG A 40 2.31 10.31 10.04
CA ARG A 40 3.47 10.57 10.91
C ARG A 40 3.23 10.11 12.35
N GLY A 41 1.98 9.81 12.71
CA GLY A 41 1.60 9.40 14.07
C GLY A 41 1.48 10.58 15.05
N THR A 42 1.55 11.81 14.54
CA THR A 42 1.41 13.06 15.30
C THR A 42 -0.05 13.45 15.48
N ASN A 43 -0.98 12.78 14.79
CA ASN A 43 -2.41 13.15 14.73
C ASN A 43 -2.65 14.60 14.28
N ASP A 44 -1.73 15.14 13.47
CA ASP A 44 -1.89 16.44 12.85
C ASP A 44 -2.90 16.42 11.69
N ILE A 45 -3.11 17.59 11.07
CA ILE A 45 -4.07 17.74 9.97
C ILE A 45 -3.75 16.84 8.76
N ILE A 46 -2.48 16.47 8.55
CA ILE A 46 -2.06 15.59 7.44
C ILE A 46 -2.43 14.16 7.78
N ASP A 47 -2.19 13.70 9.01
CA ASP A 47 -2.67 12.37 9.47
C ASP A 47 -4.20 12.28 9.36
N LEU A 48 -4.92 13.33 9.77
CA LEU A 48 -6.38 13.40 9.65
C LEU A 48 -6.84 13.38 8.19
N PHE A 49 -6.15 14.08 7.29
CA PHE A 49 -6.42 14.03 5.85
C PHE A 49 -6.27 12.61 5.31
N ILE A 50 -5.16 11.94 5.62
CA ILE A 50 -4.88 10.57 5.17
C ILE A 50 -5.95 9.59 5.70
N LYS A 51 -6.32 9.71 6.99
CA LYS A 51 -7.35 8.86 7.61
C LYS A 51 -8.75 9.08 7.00
N LYS A 52 -9.14 10.34 6.79
CA LYS A 52 -10.46 10.70 6.27
C LYS A 52 -10.59 10.39 4.78
N CYS A 53 -9.62 10.82 3.97
CA CYS A 53 -9.67 10.68 2.52
C CYS A 53 -9.22 9.29 2.05
N LYS A 54 -8.50 8.53 2.89
CA LYS A 54 -7.97 7.19 2.55
C LYS A 54 -7.13 7.21 1.27
N VAL A 55 -6.31 8.26 1.12
CA VAL A 55 -5.35 8.42 0.02
C VAL A 55 -3.92 8.49 0.56
N GLY A 56 -2.96 8.01 -0.23
CA GLY A 56 -1.54 8.01 0.12
C GLY A 56 -0.91 6.67 -0.21
N ARG A 57 -0.04 6.16 0.67
CA ARG A 57 0.58 4.84 0.50
C ARG A 57 -0.49 3.74 0.51
N PRO A 58 -0.54 2.87 -0.52
CA PRO A 58 -1.62 1.90 -0.63
C PRO A 58 -1.69 0.95 0.56
N VAL A 59 -2.91 0.64 0.99
CA VAL A 59 -3.18 -0.42 1.98
C VAL A 59 -4.34 -1.24 1.45
N VAL A 60 -4.12 -2.55 1.32
CA VAL A 60 -5.09 -3.48 0.75
C VAL A 60 -5.21 -4.72 1.62
N GLU A 61 -6.30 -5.46 1.39
CA GLU A 61 -6.50 -6.80 1.93
C GLU A 61 -6.85 -7.74 0.78
N VAL A 62 -6.53 -9.01 0.94
CA VAL A 62 -6.81 -10.06 -0.04
C VAL A 62 -7.41 -11.28 0.65
N GLU A 63 -8.22 -12.03 -0.09
CA GLU A 63 -8.59 -13.40 0.26
C GLU A 63 -7.84 -14.36 -0.66
N ILE A 64 -7.29 -15.44 -0.08
CA ILE A 64 -6.48 -16.43 -0.80
C ILE A 64 -7.09 -17.81 -0.64
N GLN A 65 -7.25 -18.55 -1.74
CA GLN A 65 -7.58 -19.96 -1.72
C GLN A 65 -6.47 -20.75 -2.41
N GLY A 66 -5.75 -21.58 -1.64
CA GLY A 66 -4.54 -22.23 -2.14
C GLY A 66 -3.47 -21.19 -2.48
N ASP A 67 -3.15 -21.04 -3.76
CA ASP A 67 -2.22 -20.04 -4.30
C ASP A 67 -2.90 -18.92 -5.10
N LEU A 68 -4.24 -18.84 -5.05
CA LEU A 68 -5.05 -17.94 -5.89
C LEU A 68 -5.64 -16.78 -5.09
N ILE A 69 -5.47 -15.53 -5.57
CA ILE A 69 -6.22 -14.38 -5.04
C ILE A 69 -7.67 -14.46 -5.52
N THR A 70 -8.62 -14.57 -4.60
CA THR A 70 -10.05 -14.66 -4.93
C THR A 70 -10.76 -13.33 -4.75
N LYS A 71 -10.38 -12.54 -3.74
CA LYS A 71 -10.93 -11.19 -3.50
C LYS A 71 -9.84 -10.22 -3.08
N GLY A 72 -10.13 -8.94 -3.30
CA GLY A 72 -9.28 -7.82 -2.89
C GLY A 72 -10.13 -6.65 -2.39
N ARG A 73 -9.69 -6.01 -1.31
CA ARG A 73 -10.31 -4.81 -0.73
C ARG A 73 -9.25 -3.72 -0.62
N VAL A 74 -9.59 -2.51 -1.04
CA VAL A 74 -8.71 -1.33 -0.90
C VAL A 74 -9.13 -0.57 0.35
N LEU A 75 -8.20 -0.44 1.30
CA LEU A 75 -8.39 0.34 2.53
C LEU A 75 -7.87 1.77 2.38
N ARG A 76 -6.78 1.93 1.62
CA ARG A 76 -6.17 3.21 1.23
C ARG A 76 -5.67 3.08 -0.21
N THR A 77 -6.01 4.05 -1.04
CA THR A 77 -5.62 4.06 -2.46
C THR A 77 -4.45 5.00 -2.70
N ALA A 78 -3.66 4.69 -3.73
CA ALA A 78 -2.86 5.69 -4.42
C ALA A 78 -3.78 6.87 -4.83
N PRO A 79 -3.34 8.13 -4.68
CA PRO A 79 -4.17 9.31 -4.94
C PRO A 79 -4.75 9.39 -6.35
N CYS A 80 -4.05 8.86 -7.36
CA CYS A 80 -4.53 8.81 -8.74
C CYS A 80 -5.59 7.72 -8.99
N GLY A 81 -5.80 6.78 -8.06
CA GLY A 81 -6.75 5.66 -8.21
C GLY A 81 -6.13 4.36 -8.73
N SER A 82 -4.83 4.32 -9.02
CA SER A 82 -4.16 3.13 -9.58
C SER A 82 -4.32 1.88 -8.73
N THR A 83 -4.36 2.01 -7.40
CA THR A 83 -4.56 0.89 -6.48
C THR A 83 -5.86 0.15 -6.75
N PHE A 84 -6.98 0.87 -6.96
CA PHE A 84 -8.24 0.21 -7.30
C PHE A 84 -8.13 -0.58 -8.60
N TYR A 85 -7.54 0.02 -9.63
CA TYR A 85 -7.36 -0.64 -10.92
C TYR A 85 -6.50 -1.91 -10.80
N VAL A 86 -5.32 -1.80 -10.20
CA VAL A 86 -4.41 -2.94 -9.98
C VAL A 86 -5.10 -4.05 -9.21
N MET A 87 -5.85 -3.73 -8.14
CA MET A 87 -6.57 -4.74 -7.36
C MET A 87 -7.66 -5.47 -8.16
N GLN A 88 -8.24 -4.84 -9.19
CA GLN A 88 -9.13 -5.55 -10.12
C GLN A 88 -8.35 -6.47 -11.05
N GLN A 89 -7.20 -6.03 -11.55
CA GLN A 89 -6.40 -6.78 -12.53
C GLN A 89 -5.75 -8.04 -11.95
N ILE A 90 -5.48 -8.08 -10.64
CA ILE A 90 -4.85 -9.24 -9.99
C ILE A 90 -5.85 -10.28 -9.45
N LYS A 91 -7.16 -10.04 -9.60
CA LYS A 91 -8.17 -11.05 -9.25
C LYS A 91 -7.94 -12.32 -10.05
N LEU A 92 -8.15 -13.47 -9.41
CA LEU A 92 -7.96 -14.80 -10.02
C LEU A 92 -6.54 -15.00 -10.56
N THR A 93 -5.56 -14.29 -10.02
CA THR A 93 -4.15 -14.45 -10.36
C THR A 93 -3.45 -15.26 -9.27
N ARG A 94 -2.61 -16.21 -9.69
CA ARG A 94 -1.79 -17.01 -8.78
C ARG A 94 -0.65 -16.17 -8.19
N ILE A 95 -0.30 -16.41 -6.94
CA ILE A 95 0.67 -15.60 -6.18
C ILE A 95 2.00 -15.43 -6.93
N TYR A 96 2.51 -16.51 -7.55
CA TYR A 96 3.79 -16.47 -8.25
C TYR A 96 3.81 -15.50 -9.46
N ARG A 97 2.66 -15.15 -10.05
CA ARG A 97 2.56 -14.21 -11.19
C ARG A 97 2.26 -12.78 -10.78
N LEU A 98 2.05 -12.49 -9.50
CA LEU A 98 1.53 -11.20 -9.07
C LEU A 98 2.48 -10.05 -9.36
N ASN A 99 3.79 -10.23 -9.21
CA ASN A 99 4.74 -9.15 -9.48
C ASN A 99 4.67 -8.66 -10.94
N GLU A 100 4.61 -9.61 -11.88
CA GLU A 100 4.44 -9.33 -13.32
C GLU A 100 3.09 -8.66 -13.57
N LYS A 101 2.00 -9.26 -13.08
CA LYS A 101 0.63 -8.76 -13.31
C LYS A 101 0.40 -7.36 -12.74
N ILE A 102 0.94 -7.08 -11.54
CA ILE A 102 0.91 -5.75 -10.93
C ILE A 102 1.72 -4.77 -11.76
N SER A 103 2.90 -5.17 -12.25
CA SER A 103 3.73 -4.35 -13.11
C SER A 103 2.98 -3.95 -14.38
N GLU A 104 2.42 -4.92 -15.10
CA GLU A 104 1.64 -4.70 -16.32
C GLU A 104 0.46 -3.75 -16.06
N ALA A 105 -0.33 -4.03 -15.02
CA ALA A 105 -1.49 -3.22 -14.67
C ALA A 105 -1.10 -1.77 -14.30
N HIS A 106 -0.03 -1.58 -13.53
CA HIS A 106 0.40 -0.24 -13.12
C HIS A 106 0.89 0.59 -14.32
N HIS A 107 1.64 0.00 -15.24
CA HIS A 107 2.10 0.70 -16.45
C HIS A 107 0.99 0.95 -17.47
N ALA A 108 -0.05 0.10 -17.51
CA ALA A 108 -1.22 0.31 -18.36
C ALA A 108 -2.19 1.38 -17.82
N TYR A 109 -2.08 1.75 -16.54
CA TYR A 109 -2.93 2.75 -15.91
C TYR A 109 -2.43 4.17 -16.24
N PRO A 110 -3.32 5.17 -16.45
CA PRO A 110 -2.94 6.57 -16.65
C PRO A 110 -2.42 7.21 -15.35
N CYS A 111 -1.26 6.76 -14.89
CA CYS A 111 -0.58 7.27 -13.71
C CYS A 111 -0.12 8.71 -13.94
N THR A 112 -0.21 9.55 -12.90
CA THR A 112 0.30 10.93 -12.94
C THR A 112 1.80 11.03 -12.69
N ALA A 113 2.43 9.94 -12.24
CA ALA A 113 3.84 9.87 -11.90
C ALA A 113 4.73 9.86 -13.14
N SER A 114 5.75 10.70 -13.14
CA SER A 114 6.73 10.80 -14.21
C SER A 114 7.56 9.53 -14.36
N MET A 115 7.85 9.18 -15.61
CA MET A 115 8.83 8.15 -15.97
C MET A 115 10.24 8.70 -16.10
N GLN A 116 10.45 10.01 -15.87
CA GLN A 116 11.79 10.58 -15.86
C GLN A 116 12.54 10.12 -14.60
N TYR A 117 13.80 9.73 -14.82
CA TYR A 117 14.71 9.38 -13.73
C TYR A 117 15.03 10.63 -12.90
N ASP A 118 14.90 10.52 -11.58
CA ASP A 118 15.20 11.60 -10.65
C ASP A 118 16.31 11.16 -9.68
N LYS A 119 17.40 11.92 -9.69
CA LYS A 119 18.59 11.66 -8.86
C LYS A 119 18.31 11.73 -7.35
N ALA A 120 17.35 12.53 -6.92
CA ALA A 120 17.03 12.72 -5.51
C ALA A 120 16.34 11.48 -4.89
N ILE A 121 15.61 10.71 -5.70
CA ILE A 121 14.97 9.46 -5.28
C ILE A 121 15.69 8.20 -5.83
N GLY A 122 16.62 8.37 -6.77
CA GLY A 122 17.43 7.30 -7.33
C GLY A 122 16.70 6.39 -8.31
N ASP A 123 15.49 6.73 -8.73
CA ASP A 123 14.62 5.99 -9.66
C ASP A 123 13.62 6.94 -10.32
N THR A 124 12.64 6.41 -11.05
CA THR A 124 11.50 7.16 -11.59
C THR A 124 10.36 7.23 -10.56
N TYR A 125 9.57 8.32 -10.60
CA TYR A 125 8.39 8.45 -9.73
C TYR A 125 7.38 7.33 -9.98
N LEU A 126 7.19 6.93 -11.25
CA LEU A 126 6.31 5.83 -11.62
C LEU A 126 6.74 4.51 -10.97
N HIS A 127 8.05 4.20 -10.96
CA HIS A 127 8.57 3.00 -10.30
C HIS A 127 8.35 3.04 -8.79
N ILE A 128 8.62 4.16 -8.11
CA ILE A 128 8.35 4.29 -6.67
C ILE A 128 6.86 4.04 -6.36
N GLY A 129 5.95 4.59 -7.18
CA GLY A 129 4.52 4.30 -7.08
C GLY A 129 4.19 2.81 -7.29
N GLY A 130 4.84 2.19 -8.27
CA GLY A 130 4.72 0.76 -8.55
C GLY A 130 5.24 -0.13 -7.42
N TYR A 131 6.35 0.25 -6.76
CA TYR A 131 6.85 -0.48 -5.59
C TYR A 131 5.90 -0.36 -4.40
N ALA A 132 5.28 0.81 -4.21
CA ALA A 132 4.33 1.02 -3.13
C ALA A 132 3.13 0.05 -3.22
N ILE A 133 2.54 -0.13 -4.41
CA ILE A 133 1.44 -1.08 -4.58
C ILE A 133 1.90 -2.55 -4.50
N ARG A 134 3.08 -2.90 -5.05
CA ARG A 134 3.64 -4.26 -4.91
C ARG A 134 3.86 -4.62 -3.45
N LYS A 135 4.43 -3.70 -2.66
CA LYS A 135 4.61 -3.90 -1.23
C LYS A 135 3.27 -4.08 -0.52
N ALA A 136 2.28 -3.23 -0.81
CA ALA A 136 0.96 -3.33 -0.18
C ALA A 136 0.28 -4.69 -0.46
N VAL A 137 0.36 -5.19 -1.69
CA VAL A 137 -0.18 -6.52 -2.04
C VAL A 137 0.60 -7.63 -1.34
N LYS A 138 1.94 -7.56 -1.29
CA LYS A 138 2.76 -8.53 -0.56
C LYS A 138 2.41 -8.58 0.92
N ASP A 139 2.35 -7.42 1.58
CA ASP A 139 1.99 -7.32 3.00
C ASP A 139 0.59 -7.92 3.27
N ALA A 140 -0.36 -7.69 2.34
CA ALA A 140 -1.70 -8.25 2.44
C ALA A 140 -1.71 -9.79 2.33
N ILE A 141 -0.90 -10.35 1.43
CA ILE A 141 -0.74 -11.80 1.28
C ILE A 141 -0.11 -12.41 2.54
N ASP A 142 0.98 -11.83 3.02
CA ASP A 142 1.69 -12.32 4.22
C ASP A 142 0.76 -12.32 5.43
N LYS A 143 -0.04 -11.26 5.58
CA LYS A 143 -1.07 -11.14 6.63
C LYS A 143 -2.16 -12.22 6.48
N GLU A 144 -2.71 -12.42 5.29
CA GLU A 144 -3.77 -13.41 5.07
C GLU A 144 -3.27 -14.84 5.31
N LEU A 145 -2.09 -15.20 4.80
CA LEU A 145 -1.49 -16.51 5.03
C LEU A 145 -1.24 -16.77 6.53
N THR A 146 -0.74 -15.76 7.24
CA THR A 146 -0.56 -15.84 8.71
C THR A 146 -1.88 -16.08 9.44
N LEU A 147 -2.96 -15.39 9.02
CA LEU A 147 -4.29 -15.58 9.60
C LEU A 147 -4.84 -16.99 9.32
N GLN A 148 -4.62 -17.53 8.11
CA GLN A 148 -5.04 -18.89 7.77
C GLN A 148 -4.30 -19.95 8.60
N LEU A 149 -3.00 -19.79 8.84
CA LEU A 149 -2.22 -20.67 9.70
C LEU A 149 -2.78 -20.67 11.13
N LYS A 150 -2.99 -19.49 11.72
CA LYS A 150 -3.58 -19.37 13.07
C LYS A 150 -4.97 -20.01 13.15
N ARG A 151 -5.82 -19.85 12.13
CA ARG A 151 -7.15 -20.50 12.08
C ARG A 151 -7.05 -22.02 12.03
N ARG A 152 -6.07 -22.56 11.32
CA ARG A 152 -5.80 -24.02 11.27
C ARG A 152 -5.34 -24.55 12.62
N GLU A 153 -4.43 -23.86 13.29
CA GLU A 153 -3.97 -24.21 14.64
C GLU A 153 -5.13 -24.24 15.65
N VAL A 154 -5.96 -23.19 15.68
CA VAL A 154 -7.14 -23.13 16.56
C VAL A 154 -8.13 -24.26 16.26
N SER A 155 -8.33 -24.59 14.97
CA SER A 155 -9.20 -25.70 14.56
C SER A 155 -8.66 -27.06 15.01
N LEU A 156 -7.34 -27.27 14.92
CA LEU A 156 -6.67 -28.48 15.40
C LEU A 156 -6.79 -28.63 16.92
N VAL A 157 -6.55 -27.56 17.68
CA VAL A 157 -6.70 -27.56 19.15
C VAL A 157 -8.15 -27.82 19.56
N ARG A 158 -9.14 -27.24 18.87
CA ARG A 158 -10.57 -27.52 19.16
C ARG A 158 -10.93 -28.97 18.90
N LYS A 159 -10.42 -29.56 17.82
CA LYS A 159 -10.64 -30.98 17.51
C LYS A 159 -10.01 -31.89 18.57
N SER A 160 -8.78 -31.60 19.04
CA SER A 160 -8.12 -32.42 20.06
C SER A 160 -8.84 -32.37 21.42
N VAL A 161 -9.31 -31.19 21.85
CA VAL A 161 -10.07 -31.03 23.11
C VAL A 161 -11.39 -31.82 23.08
N LEU A 162 -12.10 -31.82 21.95
CA LEU A 162 -13.36 -32.56 21.76
C LEU A 162 -13.16 -34.09 21.68
N THR A 163 -11.95 -34.57 21.42
CA THR A 163 -11.63 -36.01 21.34
C THR A 163 -11.00 -36.59 22.60
N THR A 164 -10.75 -35.78 23.64
CA THR A 164 -10.24 -36.29 24.92
C THR A 164 -11.32 -37.12 25.62
N PRO A 165 -11.13 -38.42 25.89
CA PRO A 165 -12.12 -39.20 26.62
C PRO A 165 -12.28 -38.61 28.02
N GLN A 166 -13.51 -38.27 28.41
CA GLN A 166 -13.81 -38.06 29.84
C GLN A 166 -13.53 -39.39 30.54
N ALA A 167 -12.49 -39.43 31.39
CA ALA A 167 -12.27 -40.54 32.29
C ALA A 167 -13.52 -40.69 33.16
N ARG A 168 -14.29 -41.76 32.92
CA ARG A 168 -15.42 -42.11 33.78
C ARG A 168 -14.87 -42.58 35.14
N PRO A 169 -15.49 -42.17 36.25
CA PRO A 169 -15.09 -42.56 37.60
C PRO A 169 -15.26 -44.07 37.83
#